data_AF-A0A8J4XJ57-F1
#
_entry.id   AF-A0A8J4XJ57-F1
#
_cell.length_a   1.000
_cell.length_b   1.000
_cell.length_c   1.000
_cell.angle_alpha   90.00
_cell.angle_beta   90.00
_cell.angle_gamma   90.00
#
_symmetry.space_group_name_H-M   'P 1'
#
loop_
_entity.id
_entity.type
_entity.pdbx_description
1 polymer ?
#
loop_
_entity_poly.entity_id
_entity_poly.type
_entity_poly.pdbx_seq_one_letter_code
_entity_poly.pdbx_strand_id
1 'polypeptide(L)' 'MFFMQRSLQTSLSKEFDDLIGPLNYICVQRETLLEFIFPYTEGQILVLCDLDVVPNYVAKKISFLLRDFDWRLKETLFA' A
#
# COMPACT_ATOMS: atom_id res chain seq x y z
N MET A 1 -2.08 13.28 7.26
CA MET A 1 -2.67 11.92 7.26
C MET A 1 -3.78 11.71 6.23
N PHE A 2 -4.86 12.51 6.18
CA PHE A 2 -6.00 12.30 5.26
C PHE A 2 -5.65 12.22 3.75
N PHE A 3 -4.56 12.85 3.31
CA PHE A 3 -4.14 12.81 1.92
C PHE A 3 -3.62 11.44 1.48
N MET A 4 -2.92 10.69 2.35
CA MET A 4 -2.32 9.41 1.96
C MET A 4 -3.37 8.33 1.72
N GLN A 5 -4.33 8.17 2.64
CA GLN A 5 -5.42 7.22 2.46
C GLN A 5 -6.23 7.50 1.22
N ARG A 6 -6.60 8.78 1.01
CA ARG A 6 -7.33 9.18 -0.19
C ARG A 6 -6.52 8.95 -1.46
N SER A 7 -5.22 9.30 -1.47
CA SER A 7 -4.35 9.11 -2.63
C SER A 7 -4.10 7.64 -2.96
N LEU A 8 -4.00 6.77 -1.94
CA LEU A 8 -3.89 5.34 -2.12
C LEU A 8 -5.21 4.76 -2.67
N GLN A 9 -6.34 5.12 -2.08
CA GLN A 9 -7.67 4.70 -2.54
C GLN A 9 -7.99 5.19 -3.97
N THR A 10 -7.55 6.37 -4.38
CA THR A 10 -7.73 6.83 -5.76
C THR A 10 -6.76 6.19 -6.76
N SER A 11 -5.59 5.73 -6.29
CA SER A 11 -4.57 5.10 -7.16
C SER A 11 -4.78 3.59 -7.32
N LEU A 12 -5.40 2.96 -6.33
CA LEU A 12 -5.81 1.56 -6.38
C LEU A 12 -7.19 1.47 -7.04
N SER A 13 -7.35 0.54 -7.98
CA SER A 13 -8.63 0.35 -8.67
C SER A 13 -9.65 -0.30 -7.74
N LYS A 14 -10.93 -0.14 -8.07
CA LYS A 14 -12.03 -0.85 -7.39
C LYS A 14 -11.83 -2.37 -7.38
N GLU A 15 -11.17 -2.92 -8.41
CA GLU A 15 -10.79 -4.35 -8.44
C GLU A 15 -9.89 -4.76 -7.27
N PHE A 16 -9.00 -3.88 -6.81
CA PHE A 16 -8.15 -4.17 -5.67
C PHE A 16 -8.96 -4.28 -4.37
N ASP A 17 -9.90 -3.36 -4.16
CA ASP A 17 -10.81 -3.39 -3.02
C ASP A 17 -11.73 -4.63 -3.06
N ASP A 18 -12.16 -5.07 -4.25
CA ASP A 18 -12.99 -6.27 -4.42
C ASP A 18 -12.21 -7.57 -4.12
N LEU A 19 -10.89 -7.59 -4.37
CA LEU A 19 -10.02 -8.76 -4.15
C LEU A 19 -9.50 -8.86 -2.71
N ILE A 20 -9.08 -7.74 -2.12
CA ILE A 20 -8.33 -7.72 -0.85
C ILE A 20 -9.11 -7.00 0.27
N GLY A 21 -10.17 -6.28 -0.07
CA GLY A 21 -10.90 -5.40 0.84
C GLY A 21 -10.28 -4.00 0.91
N PRO A 22 -10.89 -3.09 1.69
CA PRO A 22 -10.44 -1.71 1.78
C PRO A 22 -9.01 -1.64 2.33
N LEU A 23 -8.17 -0.82 1.69
CA LEU A 23 -6.77 -0.62 2.09
C LEU A 23 -6.68 0.10 3.45
N ASN A 24 -6.78 -0.68 4.53
CA ASN A 24 -6.60 -0.22 5.90
C ASN A 24 -5.12 -0.34 6.26
N TYR A 25 -4.40 0.78 6.30
CA TYR A 25 -2.98 0.79 6.65
C TYR A 25 -2.76 1.41 8.03
N ILE A 26 -1.69 0.98 8.69
CA ILE A 26 -1.18 1.61 9.90
C ILE A 26 -0.08 2.59 9.47
N CYS A 27 -0.15 3.81 10.00
CA CYS A 27 0.87 4.83 9.80
C CYS A 27 1.57 5.09 11.13
N VAL A 28 2.89 4.91 11.17
CA VAL A 28 3.71 5.28 12.33
C VAL A 28 4.66 6.38 11.88
N GLN A 29 4.60 7.53 12.54
CA GLN A 29 5.56 8.60 12.34
C GLN A 29 6.60 8.57 13.46
N ARG A 30 7.88 8.59 13.10
CA ARG A 30 9.04 8.67 13.99
C ARG A 30 9.78 9.99 13.77
N GLU A 31 10.89 10.19 14.47
CA GLU A 31 11.69 11.42 14.41
C GLU A 31 12.17 11.78 13.00
N THR A 32 12.56 10.78 12.20
CA THR A 32 13.12 10.97 10.86
C THR A 32 12.44 10.12 9.78
N LEU A 33 11.55 9.22 10.17
CA LEU A 33 10.97 8.20 9.30
C LEU A 33 9.46 8.15 9.44
N LEU A 34 8.82 7.74 8.35
CA LEU A 34 7.42 7.39 8.29
C LEU A 34 7.30 5.93 7.86
N GLU A 35 6.51 5.17 8.59
CA GLU A 35 6.27 3.76 8.37
C GLU A 35 4.81 3.56 7.95
N PHE A 36 4.60 2.85 6.85
CA PHE A 36 3.29 2.38 6.43
C PHE A 36 3.28 0.85 6.48
N ILE A 37 2.28 0.30 7.18
CA ILE A 37 2.09 -1.15 7.31
C ILE A 37 0.75 -1.50 6.67
N PHE A 38 0.79 -2.35 5.66
CA PHE A 38 -0.39 -2.87 4.98
C PHE A 38 -0.55 -4.34 5.35
N PRO A 39 -1.65 -4.72 6.04
CA PRO A 39 -1.96 -6.13 6.26
C PRO A 39 -2.25 -6.80 4.92
N TYR A 40 -1.77 -8.02 4.76
CA TYR A 40 -1.89 -8.80 3.53
C TYR A 40 -2.20 -10.27 3.87
N THR A 41 -2.87 -11.00 2.99
CA THR A 41 -3.39 -12.36 3.28
C THR A 41 -2.30 -13.33 3.76
N GLU A 42 -1.07 -13.18 3.26
CA GLU A 42 0.08 -14.02 3.63
C GLU A 42 1.11 -13.30 4.53
N GLY A 43 0.80 -12.10 5.03
CA GLY A 43 1.72 -11.36 5.90
C GLY A 43 1.46 -9.86 5.98
N GLN A 44 2.52 -9.06 5.80
CA GLN A 44 2.42 -7.61 5.83
C GLN A 44 3.40 -6.98 4.84
N ILE A 45 2.98 -5.89 4.21
CA ILE A 45 3.85 -5.04 3.41
C ILE A 45 4.25 -3.85 4.28
N LEU A 46 5.55 -3.72 4.54
CA LEU A 46 6.13 -2.60 5.27
C LEU A 46 6.81 -1.65 4.27
N VAL A 47 6.46 -0.36 4.36
CA VAL A 47 7.07 0.70 3.56
C VAL A 47 7.63 1.75 4.49
N LEU A 48 8.92 2.04 4.33
CA LEU A 48 9.66 3.05 5.11
C LEU A 48 10.06 4.19 4.17
N CYS A 49 9.87 5.43 4.61
CA CYS A 49 10.32 6.61 3.88
C CYS A 49 10.68 7.76 4.81
N ASP A 50 11.47 8.70 4.32
CA ASP A 50 11.79 9.93 5.03
C ASP A 50 10.54 10.82 5.17
N LEU A 51 10.53 11.70 6.18
CA LEU A 51 9.37 12.57 6.49
C LEU A 51 9.08 13.62 5.42
N ASP A 52 10.08 14.03 4.66
CA ASP A 52 10.01 15.06 3.62
C ASP A 52 9.57 14.51 2.26
N VAL A 53 9.29 13.21 2.18
CA VAL A 53 8.85 12.58 0.95
C VAL A 53 7.49 13.09 0.49
N VAL A 54 7.33 13.28 -0.82
CA VAL A 54 6.07 13.74 -1.40
C VAL A 54 5.01 12.62 -1.29
N PRO A 55 3.87 12.85 -0.60
CA PRO A 55 2.86 11.81 -0.35
C PRO A 55 2.36 11.12 -1.62
N ASN A 56 2.10 11.88 -2.69
CA ASN A 56 1.63 11.32 -3.96
C ASN A 56 2.68 10.43 -4.64
N TYR A 57 3.96 10.73 -4.47
CA TYR A 57 5.04 9.92 -5.00
C TYR A 57 5.07 8.57 -4.29
N VAL A 58 4.99 8.58 -2.95
CA VAL A 58 4.93 7.36 -2.14
C VAL A 58 3.69 6.55 -2.44
N ALA A 59 2.51 7.18 -2.48
CA ALA A 59 1.26 6.50 -2.80
C ALA A 59 1.32 5.77 -4.16
N LYS A 60 1.93 6.40 -5.17
CA LYS A 60 2.15 5.77 -6.48
C LYS A 60 3.08 4.57 -6.39
N LYS A 61 4.21 4.67 -5.67
CA LYS A 61 5.16 3.57 -5.47
C LYS A 61 4.53 2.39 -4.73
N ILE A 62 3.77 2.67 -3.67
CA ILE A 62 3.03 1.66 -2.90
C ILE A 62 2.01 0.97 -3.80
N SER A 63 1.25 1.73 -4.60
CA SER A 63 0.26 1.17 -5.51
C SER A 63 0.89 0.24 -6.56
N PHE A 64 2.08 0.58 -7.08
CA PHE A 64 2.81 -0.31 -7.97
C PHE A 64 3.26 -1.60 -7.29
N LEU A 65 3.80 -1.51 -6.06
CA LEU A 65 4.20 -2.69 -5.29
C LEU A 65 3.01 -3.61 -5.02
N LEU A 66 1.89 -3.05 -4.56
CA LEU A 66 0.68 -3.82 -4.26
C LEU A 66 0.15 -4.58 -5.49
N ARG A 67 0.20 -3.96 -6.67
CA ARG A 67 -0.19 -4.62 -7.94
C ARG A 67 0.76 -5.77 -8.31
N ASP A 68 2.06 -5.59 -8.10
CA ASP A 68 3.06 -6.62 -8.41
C ASP A 68 2.92 -7.83 -7.47
N PHE A 69 2.59 -7.60 -6.19
CA PHE A 69 2.27 -8.67 -5.25
C PHE A 69 0.96 -9.40 -5.60
N ASP A 70 -0.08 -8.68 -6.02
CA ASP A 70 -1.35 -9.29 -6.47
C ASP A 70 -1.13 -10.19 -7.70
N TRP A 71 -0.33 -9.75 -8.66
CA TRP A 71 0.00 -10.54 -9.85
C TRP A 71 0.64 -11.88 -9.49
N ARG A 72 1.63 -11.88 -8.59
CA ARG A 72 2.28 -13.11 -8.12
C ARG A 72 1.32 -14.06 -7.40
N LEU A 73 0.36 -13.53 -6.65
CA LEU A 73 -0.61 -14.35 -5.93
C LEU A 73 -1.61 -15.02 -6.88
N LYS A 74 -2.05 -14.32 -7.92
CA LYS A 74 -2.85 -14.95 -9.00
C LYS A 74 -2.07 -16.07 -9.68
N GLU A 75 -0.81 -15.85 -10.02
CA GLU A 75 0.02 -16.93 -10.57
C GLU A 75 0.14 -18.12 -9.61
N THR A 76 0.23 -17.89 -8.30
CA THR A 76 0.38 -18.96 -7.31
C THR A 76 -0.92 -19.71 -7.02
N LEU A 77 -2.08 -19.02 -7.04
CA LEU A 77 -3.39 -19.62 -6.79
C LEU A 77 -3.98 -20.33 -8.01
N PHE A 78 -3.53 -19.96 -9.22
CA PHE A 78 -4.01 -20.51 -10.49
C PHE A 78 -2.96 -21.38 -11.23
N ALA A 79 -1.82 -21.67 -10.63
CA ALA A 79 -0.83 -22.68 -11.08
C ALA A 79 -1.07 -24.03 -10.39
#